data_AF-A0AAF0PFQ5-F1
#
_entry.id   AF-A0AAF0PFQ5-F1
#
_cell.length_a   1.000
_cell.length_b   1.000
_cell.length_c   1.000
_cell.angle_alpha   90.00
_cell.angle_beta   90.00
_cell.angle_gamma   90.00
#
_symmetry.space_group_name_H-M   'P 1'
#
loop_
_entity.id
_entity.type
_entity.pdbx_description
1 polymer ?
#
loop_
_entity_poly.entity_id
_entity_poly.type
_entity_poly.pdbx_seq_one_letter_code
_entity_poly.pdbx_strand_id
1 'polypeptide(L)' 'MSVDTDDGFGPFCGALGCTDDAEYVIDHPKHGELTVCSGCVGDYEVIRLV' A
#
# COMPACT_ATOMS: atom_id res chain seq x y z
N MET A 1 -26.59 2.38 -4.23
CA MET A 1 -25.36 2.04 -4.98
C MET A 1 -24.51 1.27 -4.01
N SER A 2 -24.46 -0.05 -4.18
CA SER A 2 -23.74 -0.99 -3.30
C SER A 2 -22.23 -0.81 -3.47
N VAL A 3 -21.48 -0.71 -2.39
CA VAL A 3 -20.03 -0.91 -2.41
C VAL A 3 -19.72 -2.15 -1.58
N ASP A 4 -19.68 -3.27 -2.29
CA ASP A 4 -19.08 -4.52 -1.85
C ASP A 4 -17.59 -4.44 -2.23
N THR A 5 -16.68 -4.20 -1.28
CA THR A 5 -15.23 -4.53 -1.36
C THR A 5 -14.70 -4.48 0.09
N ASP A 6 -14.71 -5.60 0.81
CA ASP A 6 -13.60 -6.56 0.93
C ASP A 6 -12.41 -6.02 1.75
N ASP A 7 -12.25 -6.59 2.94
CA ASP A 7 -11.02 -6.77 3.71
C ASP A 7 -10.00 -5.61 3.87
N GLY A 8 -10.22 -4.78 4.90
CA GLY A 8 -9.21 -4.62 5.96
C GLY A 8 -7.97 -3.74 5.77
N PHE A 9 -7.67 -3.16 4.61
CA PHE A 9 -6.53 -2.22 4.45
C PHE A 9 -7.01 -0.90 3.81
N GLY A 10 -6.86 0.22 4.53
CA GLY A 10 -7.34 1.52 4.08
C GLY A 10 -6.69 1.99 2.77
N PRO A 11 -7.35 2.90 2.00
CA PRO A 11 -7.00 3.17 0.61
C PRO A 11 -5.74 4.02 0.44
N PHE A 12 -4.99 4.32 1.50
CA PHE A 12 -3.95 5.33 1.48
C PHE A 12 -2.56 4.74 1.69
N CYS A 13 -1.58 5.36 1.05
CA CYS A 13 -0.19 5.03 1.21
C CYS A 13 0.24 5.10 2.68
N GLY A 14 0.81 4.02 3.19
CA GLY A 14 1.39 3.91 4.53
C GLY A 14 2.72 4.63 4.70
N ALA A 15 3.18 5.39 3.70
CA ALA A 15 4.33 6.26 3.83
C ALA A 15 3.95 7.51 4.64
N LEU A 16 4.71 7.82 5.68
CA LEU A 16 4.44 8.94 6.58
C LEU A 16 4.30 10.26 5.80
N GLY A 17 3.08 10.79 5.77
CA GLY A 17 2.74 12.05 5.09
C GLY A 17 2.35 11.92 3.62
N CYS A 18 2.29 10.70 3.07
CA CYS A 18 1.68 10.45 1.77
C CYS A 18 0.17 10.17 1.94
N THR A 19 -0.64 10.81 1.11
CA THR A 19 -2.11 10.64 1.11
C THR A 19 -2.63 10.08 -0.20
N ASP A 20 -1.72 9.67 -1.09
CA ASP A 20 -2.08 9.02 -2.35
C ASP A 20 -2.69 7.65 -2.11
N ASP A 21 -3.45 7.19 -3.10
CA ASP A 21 -4.06 5.88 -3.07
C ASP A 21 -2.99 4.78 -3.05
N ALA A 22 -3.12 3.81 -2.15
CA ALA A 22 -2.22 2.68 -2.10
C ALA A 22 -2.56 1.67 -3.19
N GLU A 23 -1.53 1.19 -3.87
CA GLU A 23 -1.64 0.30 -5.04
C GLU A 23 -0.85 -1.00 -4.84
N TYR A 24 0.17 -0.96 -3.99
CA TYR A 24 1.14 -2.04 -3.80
C TYR A 24 1.33 -2.34 -2.33
N VAL A 25 1.63 -3.59 -2.03
CA VAL A 25 2.21 -3.99 -0.76
C VAL A 25 3.63 -4.45 -1.01
N ILE A 26 4.58 -3.82 -0.32
CA ILE A 26 6.00 -4.09 -0.41
C ILE A 26 6.51 -4.76 0.86
N ASP A 27 7.56 -5.58 0.75
CA ASP A 27 8.36 -5.98 1.91
C ASP A 27 9.49 -4.98 2.13
N HIS A 28 9.38 -4.18 3.19
CA HIS A 28 10.39 -3.20 3.54
C HIS A 28 11.38 -3.80 4.54
N PRO A 29 12.70 -3.81 4.26
CA PRO A 29 13.69 -4.54 5.06
C PRO A 29 13.82 -4.09 6.52
N LYS A 30 13.30 -2.89 6.86
CA LYS A 30 13.29 -2.35 8.23
C LYS A 30 11.92 -2.36 8.91
N HIS A 31 10.84 -2.43 8.14
CA HIS A 31 9.48 -2.22 8.63
C HIS A 31 8.55 -3.42 8.38
N GLY A 32 9.02 -4.41 7.61
CA GLY A 32 8.19 -5.52 7.13
C GLY A 32 7.23 -5.05 6.04
N GLU A 33 6.06 -5.67 6.01
CA GLU A 33 5.00 -5.34 5.06
C GLU A 33 4.52 -3.89 5.17
N LEU A 34 4.56 -3.17 4.05
CA LEU A 34 4.02 -1.83 3.93
C LEU A 34 3.15 -1.69 2.69
N THR A 35 1.97 -1.12 2.86
CA THR A 35 1.05 -0.77 1.78
C THR A 35 1.38 0.64 1.29
N VAL A 36 1.71 0.82 0.00
CA VAL A 36 2.23 2.07 -0.57
C VAL A 36 1.65 2.36 -1.95
N CYS A 37 1.66 3.63 -2.36
CA CYS A 37 1.33 4.04 -3.73
C CYS A 37 2.49 3.75 -4.69
N SER A 38 2.25 3.81 -6.01
CA SER A 38 3.30 3.73 -7.06
C SER A 38 4.46 4.71 -6.84
N GLY A 39 4.23 5.86 -6.20
CA GLY A 39 5.28 6.84 -5.90
C GLY A 39 6.17 6.47 -4.72
N CYS A 40 5.64 5.72 -3.75
CA CYS A 40 6.34 5.32 -2.52
C CYS A 40 6.82 3.86 -2.56
N VAL A 41 6.47 3.10 -3.60
CA VAL A 41 6.97 1.74 -3.84
C VAL A 41 8.49 1.70 -4.01
N GLY A 42 9.09 2.73 -4.60
CA GLY A 42 10.53 2.82 -4.85
C GLY A 42 11.08 1.58 -5.56
N ASP A 43 12.20 1.08 -5.06
CA ASP A 43 12.87 -0.15 -5.52
C ASP A 43 12.58 -1.36 -4.60
N TYR A 44 11.56 -1.25 -3.74
CA TYR A 44 11.24 -2.31 -2.78
C TYR A 44 10.50 -3.47 -3.47
N GLU A 45 10.65 -4.67 -2.89
CA GLU A 45 10.01 -5.86 -3.44
C GLU A 45 8.50 -5.79 -3.22
N VAL A 46 7.74 -5.74 -4.31
CA VAL A 46 6.28 -5.84 -4.28
C VAL A 46 5.88 -7.29 -4.09
N ILE A 47 5.20 -7.58 -2.99
CA ILE A 47 4.75 -8.93 -2.65
C ILE A 47 3.27 -9.18 -2.99
N ARG A 48 2.46 -8.12 -3.10
CA ARG A 48 1.08 -8.19 -3.62
C ARG A 48 0.58 -6.82 -4.11
N LEU A 49 -0.46 -6.84 -4.94
CA LEU A 49 -1.27 -5.66 -5.27
C LEU A 49 -2.38 -5.49 -4.23
N VAL A 50 -2.79 -4.24 -4.01
CA VAL A 50 -3.94 -3.88 -3.16
C VAL A 50 -5.25 -4.04 -3.93
#